data_AF-A0AA91Z2Z0-F1
#
_entry.id   AF-A0AA91Z2Z0-F1
#
_cell.length_a   1.000
_cell.length_b   1.000
_cell.length_c   1.000
_cell.angle_alpha   90.00
_cell.angle_beta   90.00
_cell.angle_gamma   90.00
#
_symmetry.space_group_name_H-M   'P 1'
#
loop_
_entity.id
_entity.type
_entity.pdbx_description
1 polymer ?
#
loop_
_entity_poly.entity_id
_entity_poly.type
_entity_poly.pdbx_seq_one_letter_code
_entity_poly.pdbx_strand_id
1 'polypeptide(L)' 'MAKKKNLDTKTSNRVGILNFEDFTVVNIDEKDGGEFTYDLKEMLKQFDGRKVSITVSYEDEAPVVEEV' A
#
# COMPACT_ATOMS: atom_id res chain seq x y z
N MET A 1 29.08 3.49 -1.00
CA MET A 1 27.83 2.91 -0.44
C MET A 1 27.23 2.00 -1.51
N ALA A 2 27.19 0.70 -1.27
CA ALA A 2 26.66 -0.24 -2.26
C ALA A 2 25.13 -0.18 -2.27
N LYS A 3 24.54 0.19 -3.42
CA LYS A 3 23.09 0.07 -3.67
C LYS A 3 22.75 -1.42 -3.58
N LYS A 4 22.06 -1.84 -2.50
CA LYS A 4 21.49 -3.19 -2.43
C LYS A 4 20.51 -3.33 -3.59
N LYS A 5 20.88 -4.12 -4.60
CA LYS A 5 20.02 -4.45 -5.73
C LYS A 5 18.83 -5.22 -5.16
N ASN A 6 17.62 -4.73 -5.41
CA ASN A 6 16.43 -5.42 -4.91
C ASN A 6 16.41 -6.83 -5.55
N LEU A 7 16.44 -7.87 -4.73
CA LEU A 7 16.48 -9.27 -5.16
C LEU A 7 15.08 -9.81 -5.50
N ASP A 8 14.05 -9.00 -5.26
CA ASP A 8 12.67 -9.35 -5.55
C ASP A 8 12.45 -9.51 -7.05
N THR A 9 11.92 -10.66 -7.45
CA THR A 9 11.58 -10.94 -8.84
C THR A 9 10.32 -10.18 -9.29
N LYS A 10 9.49 -9.74 -8.33
CA LYS A 10 8.27 -8.96 -8.56
C LYS A 10 7.90 -8.19 -7.28
N THR A 11 7.54 -6.92 -7.43
CA THR A 11 7.09 -6.04 -6.35
C THR A 11 5.77 -5.39 -6.76
N SER A 12 4.82 -5.26 -5.83
CA SER A 12 3.55 -4.55 -6.05
C SER A 12 3.31 -3.63 -4.86
N ASN A 13 3.13 -2.34 -5.12
CA ASN A 13 2.88 -1.32 -4.09
C ASN A 13 1.47 -0.76 -4.28
N ARG A 14 0.76 -0.58 -3.17
CA ARG A 14 -0.57 0.06 -3.11
C ARG A 14 -0.57 1.05 -1.96
N VAL A 15 -1.14 2.23 -2.21
CA VAL A 15 -1.32 3.30 -1.23
C VAL A 15 -2.79 3.68 -1.29
N GLY A 16 -3.41 3.96 -0.16
CA GLY A 16 -4.83 4.29 -0.07
C GLY A 16 -5.44 3.83 1.24
N ILE A 17 -6.76 3.93 1.33
CA ILE A 17 -7.53 3.48 2.49
C ILE A 17 -7.65 1.96 2.41
N LEU A 18 -7.13 1.27 3.42
CA LEU A 18 -7.22 -0.17 3.55
C LEU A 18 -8.53 -0.56 4.23
N ASN A 19 -9.43 -1.20 3.48
CA ASN A 19 -10.62 -1.83 4.03
C ASN A 19 -10.34 -3.33 4.27
N PHE A 20 -10.15 -3.70 5.54
CA PHE A 20 -9.82 -5.07 5.94
C PHE A 20 -10.97 -6.06 5.80
N GLU A 21 -12.22 -5.61 5.88
CA GLU A 21 -13.39 -6.49 5.78
C GLU A 21 -13.57 -7.00 4.35
N ASP A 22 -13.48 -6.07 3.39
CA ASP A 22 -13.62 -6.37 1.96
C ASP A 22 -12.30 -6.77 1.30
N PHE A 23 -11.17 -6.64 2.01
CA PHE A 23 -9.82 -6.86 1.47
C PHE A 23 -9.54 -5.99 0.24
N THR A 24 -9.82 -4.69 0.35
CA THR A 24 -9.61 -3.72 -0.73
C THR A 24 -8.73 -2.55 -0.28
N VAL A 25 -8.01 -1.95 -1.24
CA VAL A 25 -7.37 -0.64 -1.07
C VAL A 25 -8.08 0.33 -1.98
N VAL A 26 -8.65 1.38 -1.42
CA VAL A 26 -9.26 2.47 -2.17
C VAL A 26 -8.26 3.61 -2.26
N ASN A 27 -7.81 3.93 -3.47
CA ASN A 27 -6.97 5.10 -3.73
C ASN A 27 -7.85 6.21 -4.30
N ILE A 28 -7.81 7.37 -3.65
CA ILE A 28 -8.48 8.59 -4.12
C ILE A 28 -7.40 9.43 -4.78
N ASP A 29 -7.37 9.44 -6.11
CA ASP A 29 -6.39 10.25 -6.84
C ASP A 29 -6.95 11.66 -7.03
N GLU A 30 -6.44 12.61 -6.24
CA GLU A 30 -6.88 14.01 -6.28
C GLU A 30 -6.57 14.70 -7.62
N LYS A 31 -5.68 14.14 -8.45
CA LYS A 31 -5.30 14.76 -9.74
C LYS A 31 -6.26 14.42 -10.88
N ASP A 32 -6.79 13.21 -10.89
CA ASP A 32 -7.70 12.73 -11.96
C ASP A 32 -9.17 12.63 -11.49
N GLY A 33 -9.45 12.90 -10.20
CA GLY A 33 -10.81 12.90 -9.63
C GLY A 33 -11.48 11.53 -9.60
N GLY A 34 -10.71 10.46 -9.84
CA GLY A 34 -11.18 9.09 -9.87
C GLY A 34 -10.90 8.36 -8.57
N GLU A 35 -11.90 7.64 -8.08
CA GLU A 35 -11.73 6.63 -7.03
C GLU A 35 -11.37 5.30 -7.68
N PHE A 36 -10.22 4.73 -7.29
CA PHE A 36 -9.77 3.43 -7.76
C PHE A 36 -9.74 2.43 -6.63
N THR A 37 -10.57 1.39 -6.75
CA THR A 37 -10.60 0.27 -5.80
C THR A 37 -9.75 -0.88 -6.31
N TYR A 38 -8.77 -1.28 -5.51
CA TYR A 38 -7.91 -2.43 -5.77
C TYR A 38 -8.32 -3.60 -4.89
N ASP A 39 -8.59 -4.76 -5.50
CA ASP A 39 -8.79 -6.03 -4.79
C ASP A 39 -7.42 -6.58 -4.34
N LEU A 40 -7.16 -6.57 -3.03
CA LEU A 40 -5.92 -7.12 -2.46
C LEU A 40 -5.86 -8.63 -2.57
N LYS A 41 -7.00 -9.32 -2.52
CA LYS A 41 -7.05 -10.78 -2.59
C LYS A 41 -6.57 -11.25 -3.96
N GLU A 42 -7.06 -10.65 -5.03
CA GLU A 42 -6.57 -10.90 -6.39
C GLU A 42 -5.09 -10.58 -6.55
N MET A 43 -4.62 -9.50 -5.93
CA MET A 43 -3.20 -9.15 -5.94
C MET A 43 -2.35 -10.21 -5.23
N LEU A 44 -2.74 -10.64 -4.04
CA LEU A 44 -2.01 -11.60 -3.22
C LEU A 44 -1.97 -13.00 -3.87
N LYS A 45 -3.01 -13.39 -4.61
CA LYS A 45 -3.02 -14.64 -5.41
C LYS A 45 -1.84 -14.72 -6.38
N GLN A 46 -1.33 -13.59 -6.89
CA GLN A 46 -0.18 -13.59 -7.80
C GLN A 46 1.13 -14.04 -7.15
N PHE A 47 1.16 -14.07 -5.82
CA PHE A 47 2.31 -14.47 -5.02
C PHE A 47 2.07 -15.77 -4.25
N ASP A 48 0.94 -16.44 -4.49
CA ASP A 48 0.60 -17.70 -3.81
C ASP A 48 1.67 -18.78 -4.05
N GLY A 49 1.95 -19.56 -3.01
CA GLY A 49 3.00 -20.58 -2.99
C GLY A 49 4.44 -20.05 -2.98
N ARG A 50 4.67 -18.73 -2.87
CA ARG A 50 6.01 -18.11 -2.82
C ARG A 50 6.31 -17.53 -1.44
N LYS A 51 7.60 -17.47 -1.08
CA LYS A 51 8.04 -16.68 0.07
C LYS A 51 7.95 -15.20 -0.31
N VAL A 52 7.19 -14.44 0.47
CA VAL A 52 6.96 -13.01 0.27
C VAL A 52 7.44 -12.21 1.46
N SER A 53 7.88 -10.98 1.20
CA SER A 53 8.04 -9.95 2.22
C SER A 53 6.88 -8.98 2.08
N ILE A 54 6.14 -8.75 3.17
CA ILE A 54 5.00 -7.83 3.19
C ILE A 54 5.36 -6.69 4.13
N THR A 55 5.21 -5.46 3.66
CA THR A 55 5.39 -4.25 4.47
C THR A 55 4.09 -3.46 4.44
N VAL A 56 3.59 -3.11 5.62
CA VAL A 56 2.41 -2.24 5.80
C VAL A 56 2.87 -1.07 6.64
N SER A 57 2.67 0.13 6.10
CA SER A 57 3.03 1.38 6.76
C SER A 57 1.80 2.27 6.81
N TYR A 58 1.64 2.98 7.92
CA TYR A 58 0.65 4.03 8.11
C TYR A 58 1.40 5.29 8.51
N GLU A 59 1.10 6.40 7.85
CA GLU A 59 1.59 7.72 8.20
C GLU A 59 0.41 8.52 8.73
N ASP A 60 0.48 8.94 10.00
CA ASP A 60 -0.45 9.89 10.61
C ASP A 60 0.21 11.27 10.60
N GLU A 61 -0.57 12.33 10.37
CA GLU A 61 -0.07 13.67 10.62
C GLU A 61 0.05 13.88 12.14
N ALA A 62 1.19 14.41 12.59
CA ALA A 62 1.37 14.75 13.99
C ALA A 62 0.30 15.77 14.41
N PRO A 63 -0.35 15.60 15.56
CA PRO A 63 -1.38 16.53 16.01
C PRO A 63 -0.78 17.93 16.14
N VAL A 64 -1.41 18.92 15.49
CA VAL A 64 -1.02 20.33 15.63
C VAL A 64 -1.37 20.76 17.05
N VAL A 65 -0.36 21.05 17.86
CA VAL A 65 -0.57 21.69 19.16
C VAL A 65 -0.68 23.19 18.90
N GLU A 66 -1.87 23.76 19.04
CA GLU A 66 -2.01 25.23 19.08
C GLU A 66 -1.27 25.74 20.33
N GLU A 67 -0.19 26.49 20.13
CA GLU A 67 0.45 27.25 21.21
C GLU A 67 -0.54 28.34 21.68
N VAL A 68 -1.01 28.20 22.92
CA VAL A 68 -1.94 29.13 23.60
C VAL A 68 -1.18 30.29 24.22
#